data_AF-A0A8S0YT46-F1
#
_entry.id   AF-A0A8S0YT46-F1
#
_cell.length_a   1.000
_cell.length_b   1.000
_cell.length_c   1.000
_cell.angle_alpha   90.00
_cell.angle_beta   90.00
_cell.angle_gamma   90.00
#
_symmetry.space_group_name_H-M   'P 1'
#
loop_
_entity.id
_entity.type
_entity.pdbx_description
1 polymer ?
#
loop_
_entity_poly.entity_id
_entity_poly.type
_entity_poly.pdbx_seq_one_letter_code
_entity_poly.pdbx_strand_id
1 'polypeptide(L)'
;MILLLLLAVTLLANASAGVTRLKAAPSYVQAHRETKNTVEILEENILSMDGHIPPLNDSRRSYAEITHVIFDIANLMARSCVTLDYDKIYQEEVNEALPEALANPQKVVDTAKKLVKTLHDKTQTMQKLIHDVTKVVPDDIVANELIDVIVTNDPVKYKVEANLLLVAGAAATKYNEKKNVFHDVAKTMESNRYIIKGAKDLETIILAATDALRLIYPNYVKC
;
A
#
# COMPACT_ATOMS: atom_id res chain seq x y z
N MET A 1 18.52 -29.54 26.22
CA MET A 1 17.07 -29.22 26.31
C MET A 1 16.72 -28.40 27.55
N ILE A 2 17.14 -28.78 28.76
CA ILE A 2 16.83 -28.05 30.00
C ILE A 2 17.40 -26.61 30.02
N LEU A 3 18.56 -26.39 29.40
CA LEU A 3 19.21 -25.06 29.32
C LEU A 3 18.44 -24.04 28.45
N LEU A 4 17.74 -24.51 27.40
CA LEU A 4 16.94 -23.66 26.49
C LEU A 4 15.62 -23.21 27.15
N LEU A 5 15.03 -24.06 27.98
CA LEU A 5 13.85 -23.74 28.79
C LEU A 5 14.17 -22.73 29.90
N LEU A 6 15.35 -22.83 30.52
CA LEU A 6 15.81 -21.86 31.53
C LEU A 6 16.10 -20.46 30.95
N LEU A 7 16.60 -20.38 29.71
CA LEU A 7 16.76 -19.12 28.98
C LEU A 7 15.41 -18.49 28.61
N ALA A 8 14.42 -19.29 28.21
CA ALA A 8 13.06 -18.80 27.94
C ALA A 8 12.36 -18.25 29.20
N VAL A 9 12.53 -18.91 30.35
CA VAL A 9 11.91 -18.49 31.62
C VAL A 9 12.58 -17.24 32.20
N THR A 10 13.90 -17.07 32.03
CA THR A 10 14.61 -15.87 32.50
C THR A 10 14.35 -14.64 31.63
N LEU A 11 14.12 -14.82 30.32
CA LEU A 11 13.62 -13.76 29.43
C LEU A 11 12.20 -13.30 29.81
N LEU A 12 11.34 -14.22 30.23
CA LEU A 12 9.97 -13.92 30.70
C LEU A 12 9.95 -13.24 32.08
N ALA A 13 10.84 -13.61 33.00
CA ALA A 13 10.87 -13.06 34.36
C ALA A 13 11.35 -11.59 34.40
N ASN A 14 12.32 -11.23 33.55
CA ASN A 14 12.82 -9.85 33.46
C ASN A 14 11.87 -8.88 32.73
N ALA A 15 10.78 -9.37 32.14
CA ALA A 15 9.76 -8.53 31.51
C ALA A 15 8.80 -7.85 32.51
N SER A 16 8.85 -8.24 33.80
CA SER A 16 7.88 -7.78 34.82
C SER A 16 8.36 -6.62 35.71
N ALA A 17 9.61 -6.17 35.57
CA ALA A 17 10.16 -5.04 36.32
C ALA A 17 10.62 -3.92 35.38
N GLY A 18 9.68 -3.36 34.61
CA GLY A 18 9.99 -2.29 33.66
C GLY A 18 8.85 -1.98 32.71
N VAL A 19 7.64 -1.75 33.24
CA VAL A 19 6.51 -1.24 32.43
C VAL A 19 6.72 0.26 32.16
N THR A 20 7.81 0.60 31.47
CA THR A 20 7.72 1.63 30.44
C THR A 20 6.78 1.08 29.38
N ARG A 21 5.75 1.84 29.00
CA ARG A 21 4.83 1.47 27.90
C ARG A 21 5.66 1.02 26.70
N LEU A 22 5.83 -0.29 26.52
CA LEU A 22 6.46 -0.86 25.34
C LEU A 22 5.58 -0.40 24.19
N LYS A 23 6.16 0.39 23.29
CA LYS A 23 5.51 0.81 22.05
C LYS A 23 4.99 -0.47 21.38
N ALA A 24 3.68 -0.55 21.15
CA ALA A 24 3.10 -1.70 20.47
C ALA A 24 3.86 -1.94 19.15
N ALA A 25 4.19 -3.20 18.88
CA ALA A 25 4.88 -3.58 17.65
C ALA A 25 4.07 -3.10 16.43
N PRO A 26 4.72 -2.65 15.35
CA PRO A 26 4.03 -2.32 14.11
C PRO A 26 3.24 -3.52 13.57
N SER A 27 2.10 -3.25 12.95
CA SER A 27 1.20 -4.29 12.41
C SER A 27 1.68 -4.85 11.07
N TYR A 28 2.85 -5.49 11.04
CA TYR A 28 3.45 -6.07 9.84
C TYR A 28 2.54 -7.07 9.13
N VAL A 29 1.89 -7.98 9.88
CA VAL A 29 1.00 -9.00 9.32
C VAL A 29 -0.21 -8.36 8.62
N GLN A 30 -0.83 -7.36 9.26
CA GLN A 30 -1.93 -6.62 8.66
C GLN A 30 -1.47 -5.85 7.42
N ALA A 31 -0.34 -5.13 7.49
CA ALA A 31 0.20 -4.41 6.35
C ALA A 31 0.45 -5.33 5.14
N HIS A 32 1.00 -6.52 5.37
CA HIS A 32 1.18 -7.53 4.33
C HIS A 32 -0.14 -8.02 3.75
N ARG A 33 -1.12 -8.34 4.62
CA ARG A 33 -2.46 -8.79 4.20
C ARG A 33 -3.19 -7.76 3.35
N GLU A 34 -3.21 -6.50 3.80
CA GLU A 34 -3.88 -5.41 3.07
C GLU A 34 -3.19 -5.14 1.73
N THR A 35 -1.86 -5.14 1.70
CA THR A 35 -1.10 -5.02 0.45
C THR A 35 -1.46 -6.15 -0.53
N LYS A 36 -1.52 -7.39 -0.05
CA LYS A 36 -1.90 -8.55 -0.88
C LYS A 36 -3.31 -8.40 -1.43
N ASN A 37 -4.28 -8.04 -0.59
CA ASN A 37 -5.66 -7.81 -1.01
C ASN A 37 -5.77 -6.72 -2.09
N THR A 38 -5.01 -5.62 -1.96
CA THR A 38 -4.98 -4.58 -2.98
C THR A 38 -4.36 -5.07 -4.29
N VAL A 39 -3.31 -5.89 -4.25
CA VAL A 39 -2.74 -6.52 -5.45
C VAL A 39 -3.78 -7.40 -6.15
N GLU A 40 -4.50 -8.24 -5.41
CA GLU A 40 -5.56 -9.10 -5.96
C GLU A 40 -6.67 -8.27 -6.63
N ILE A 41 -7.06 -7.14 -6.02
CA ILE A 41 -8.05 -6.21 -6.61
C ILE A 41 -7.52 -5.59 -7.91
N LEU A 42 -6.25 -5.16 -7.93
CA LEU A 42 -5.63 -4.61 -9.14
C LEU A 42 -5.49 -5.68 -10.24
N GLU A 43 -5.19 -6.93 -9.88
CA GLU A 43 -5.13 -8.06 -10.81
C GLU A 43 -6.48 -8.30 -11.48
N GLU A 44 -7.54 -8.36 -10.69
CA GLU A 44 -8.89 -8.58 -11.19
C GLU A 44 -9.38 -7.43 -12.08
N ASN A 45 -9.19 -6.18 -11.64
CA ASN A 45 -9.87 -5.03 -12.25
C ASN A 45 -9.02 -4.27 -13.26
N ILE A 46 -7.69 -4.36 -13.20
CA ILE A 46 -6.78 -3.59 -14.06
C ILE A 46 -5.87 -4.52 -14.85
N LEU A 47 -5.08 -5.36 -14.19
CA LEU A 47 -4.08 -6.18 -14.88
C LEU A 47 -4.70 -7.26 -15.76
N SER A 48 -5.95 -7.65 -15.50
CA SER A 48 -6.73 -8.54 -16.38
C SER A 48 -7.01 -7.95 -17.78
N MET A 49 -6.75 -6.65 -18.00
CA MET A 49 -6.84 -5.99 -19.31
C MET A 49 -5.53 -6.04 -20.11
N ASP A 50 -4.43 -6.54 -19.55
CA ASP A 50 -3.11 -6.52 -20.20
C ASP A 50 -3.12 -7.24 -21.56
N GLY A 51 -2.76 -6.52 -22.62
CA GLY A 51 -2.79 -7.01 -24.00
C GLY A 51 -4.18 -7.15 -24.62
N HIS A 52 -5.25 -6.91 -23.85
CA HIS A 52 -6.64 -6.96 -24.33
C HIS A 52 -7.52 -5.93 -23.64
N ILE A 53 -7.36 -4.67 -24.06
CA ILE A 53 -8.17 -3.56 -23.56
C ILE A 53 -9.64 -3.77 -23.95
N PRO A 54 -10.57 -3.82 -22.98
CA PRO A 54 -11.98 -4.05 -23.25
C PRO A 54 -12.67 -2.81 -23.86
N PRO A 55 -13.92 -2.96 -24.36
CA PRO A 55 -14.71 -1.83 -24.86
C PRO A 55 -15.01 -0.79 -23.77
N LEU A 56 -15.43 0.42 -24.19
CA LEU A 56 -15.71 1.56 -23.29
C LEU A 56 -16.80 1.27 -22.25
N ASN A 57 -17.67 0.29 -22.51
CA ASN A 57 -18.74 -0.13 -21.61
C ASN A 57 -18.35 -1.31 -20.69
N ASP A 58 -17.06 -1.58 -20.53
CA ASP A 58 -16.57 -2.54 -19.53
C ASP A 58 -16.23 -1.81 -18.23
N SER A 59 -16.74 -2.30 -17.10
CA SER A 59 -16.54 -1.69 -15.79
C SER A 59 -15.06 -1.58 -15.40
N ARG A 60 -14.20 -2.45 -15.93
CA ARG A 60 -12.74 -2.40 -15.66
C ARG A 60 -12.10 -1.11 -16.16
N ARG A 61 -12.62 -0.49 -17.22
CA ARG A 61 -12.13 0.83 -17.67
C ARG A 61 -12.49 1.94 -16.69
N SER A 62 -13.75 1.95 -16.25
CA SER A 62 -14.24 2.88 -15.23
C SER A 62 -13.48 2.71 -13.91
N TYR A 63 -13.15 1.47 -13.53
CA TYR A 63 -12.30 1.19 -12.37
C TYR A 63 -10.87 1.72 -12.57
N ALA A 64 -10.28 1.46 -13.74
CA ALA A 64 -8.95 1.94 -14.09
C ALA A 64 -8.84 3.47 -14.09
N GLU A 65 -9.89 4.20 -14.46
CA GLU A 65 -9.94 5.67 -14.37
C GLU A 65 -9.80 6.16 -12.93
N ILE A 66 -10.57 5.59 -11.99
CA ILE A 66 -10.51 5.94 -10.56
C ILE A 66 -9.09 5.68 -10.04
N THR A 67 -8.57 4.48 -10.30
CA THR A 67 -7.26 4.08 -9.83
C THR A 67 -6.13 4.91 -10.46
N HIS A 68 -6.24 5.26 -11.74
CA HIS A 68 -5.27 6.10 -12.42
C HIS A 68 -5.20 7.50 -11.80
N VAL A 69 -6.35 8.14 -11.57
CA VAL A 69 -6.40 9.47 -10.95
C VAL A 69 -5.77 9.46 -9.56
N ILE A 70 -6.07 8.43 -8.74
CA ILE A 70 -5.44 8.27 -7.42
C ILE A 70 -3.92 8.19 -7.56
N PHE A 71 -3.42 7.34 -8.46
CA PHE A 71 -1.99 7.12 -8.61
C PHE A 71 -1.25 8.32 -9.21
N ASP A 72 -1.82 8.97 -10.20
CA ASP A 72 -1.13 10.04 -10.91
C ASP A 72 -0.99 11.29 -10.04
N ILE A 73 -2.06 11.67 -9.32
CA ILE A 73 -2.03 12.75 -8.33
C ILE A 73 -1.05 12.40 -7.20
N ALA A 74 -1.13 11.18 -6.66
CA ALA A 74 -0.20 10.75 -5.59
C ALA A 74 1.27 10.78 -6.07
N ASN A 75 1.53 10.41 -7.32
CA ASN A 75 2.86 10.43 -7.91
C ASN A 75 3.38 11.85 -8.13
N LEU A 76 2.53 12.79 -8.55
CA LEU A 76 2.90 14.20 -8.64
C LEU A 76 3.22 14.77 -7.26
N MET A 77 2.34 14.55 -6.28
CA MET A 77 2.55 14.99 -4.90
C MET A 77 3.83 14.40 -4.30
N ALA A 78 4.15 13.15 -4.63
CA ALA A 78 5.35 12.49 -4.16
C ALA A 78 6.63 13.14 -4.70
N ARG A 79 6.58 13.66 -5.94
CA ARG A 79 7.68 14.38 -6.61
C ARG A 79 7.82 15.83 -6.17
N SER A 80 6.80 16.41 -5.54
CA SER A 80 6.85 17.81 -5.13
C SER A 80 7.70 18.01 -3.88
N CYS A 81 8.51 19.07 -3.91
CA CYS A 81 9.37 19.51 -2.81
C CYS A 81 8.68 20.42 -1.80
N VAL A 82 7.45 20.85 -2.07
CA VAL A 82 6.70 21.78 -1.22
C VAL A 82 5.50 21.06 -0.64
N THR A 83 5.09 21.42 0.58
CA THR A 83 3.78 21.03 1.09
C THR A 83 2.73 21.63 0.18
N LEU A 84 2.18 20.82 -0.72
CA LEU A 84 1.18 21.27 -1.67
C LEU A 84 -0.21 21.12 -1.05
N ASP A 85 -1.06 22.12 -1.33
CA ASP A 85 -2.48 22.09 -1.00
C ASP A 85 -3.17 21.02 -1.84
N TYR A 86 -3.68 19.98 -1.18
CA TYR A 86 -4.35 18.85 -1.82
C TYR A 86 -5.49 19.31 -2.73
N ASP A 87 -6.35 20.22 -2.26
CA ASP A 87 -7.53 20.65 -3.00
C ASP A 87 -7.12 21.36 -4.29
N LYS A 88 -6.05 22.15 -4.23
CA LYS A 88 -5.49 22.84 -5.39
C LYS A 88 -4.95 21.85 -6.42
N ILE A 89 -4.07 20.93 -5.99
CA ILE A 89 -3.48 19.94 -6.90
C ILE A 89 -4.58 19.09 -7.51
N TYR A 90 -5.51 18.61 -6.70
CA TYR A 90 -6.55 17.72 -7.17
C TYR A 90 -7.37 18.37 -8.30
N GLN A 91 -7.73 19.65 -8.16
CA GLN A 91 -8.45 20.38 -9.19
C GLN A 91 -7.63 20.61 -10.47
N GLU A 92 -6.34 20.90 -10.34
CA GLU A 92 -5.45 21.11 -11.48
C GLU A 92 -5.23 19.79 -12.25
N GLU A 93 -4.94 18.71 -11.52
CA GLU A 93 -4.47 17.45 -12.08
C GLU A 93 -5.57 16.50 -12.56
N VAL A 94 -6.77 16.54 -11.97
CA VAL A 94 -7.89 15.70 -12.46
C VAL A 94 -8.19 15.98 -13.93
N ASN A 95 -8.03 17.22 -14.38
CA ASN A 95 -8.26 17.60 -15.77
C ASN A 95 -7.22 17.02 -16.74
N GLU A 96 -6.04 16.62 -16.25
CA GLU A 96 -4.99 15.96 -17.04
C GLU A 96 -5.08 14.43 -16.93
N ALA A 97 -5.22 13.91 -15.70
CA ALA A 97 -5.22 12.48 -15.42
C ALA A 97 -6.46 11.77 -16.00
N LEU A 98 -7.64 12.37 -15.92
CA LEU A 98 -8.88 11.71 -16.35
C LEU A 98 -8.93 11.46 -17.88
N PRO A 99 -8.63 12.45 -18.76
CA PRO A 99 -8.54 12.20 -20.19
C PRO A 99 -7.46 11.17 -20.55
N GLU A 100 -6.35 11.15 -19.83
CA GLU A 100 -5.28 10.17 -20.07
C GLU A 100 -5.75 8.74 -19.78
N ALA A 101 -6.42 8.50 -18.64
CA ALA A 101 -6.97 7.18 -18.33
C ALA A 101 -7.95 6.68 -19.40
N LEU A 102 -8.80 7.57 -19.90
CA LEU A 102 -9.79 7.27 -20.94
C LEU A 102 -9.12 6.92 -22.27
N ALA A 103 -8.15 7.74 -22.69
CA ALA A 103 -7.48 7.63 -23.98
C ALA A 103 -6.45 6.49 -24.03
N ASN A 104 -5.79 6.19 -22.90
CA ASN A 104 -4.69 5.24 -22.84
C ASN A 104 -4.79 4.27 -21.65
N PRO A 105 -5.82 3.40 -21.63
CA PRO A 105 -5.99 2.41 -20.56
C PRO A 105 -4.82 1.42 -20.44
N GLN A 106 -4.09 1.15 -21.54
CA GLN A 106 -2.89 0.31 -21.47
C GLN A 106 -1.79 0.97 -20.62
N LYS A 107 -1.62 2.30 -20.66
CA LYS A 107 -0.68 3.00 -19.76
C LYS A 107 -1.05 2.79 -18.29
N VAL A 108 -2.34 2.75 -17.95
CA VAL A 108 -2.81 2.47 -16.59
C VAL A 108 -2.40 1.05 -16.18
N VAL A 109 -2.62 0.07 -17.06
CA VAL A 109 -2.20 -1.32 -16.85
C VAL A 109 -0.69 -1.42 -16.62
N ASP A 110 0.11 -0.82 -17.49
CA ASP A 110 1.57 -0.84 -17.42
C ASP A 110 2.08 -0.21 -16.11
N THR A 111 1.44 0.90 -15.70
CA THR A 111 1.76 1.60 -14.46
C THR A 111 1.44 0.74 -13.24
N ALA A 112 0.25 0.14 -13.18
CA ALA A 112 -0.14 -0.77 -12.12
C ALA A 112 0.79 -1.99 -12.05
N LYS A 113 1.11 -2.59 -13.21
CA LYS A 113 2.03 -3.73 -13.31
C LYS A 113 3.42 -3.40 -12.78
N LYS A 114 3.95 -2.24 -13.18
CA LYS A 114 5.25 -1.75 -12.69
C LYS A 114 5.22 -1.51 -11.19
N LEU A 115 4.15 -0.92 -10.66
CA LEU A 115 4.01 -0.64 -9.23
C LEU A 115 3.98 -1.93 -8.41
N VAL A 116 3.11 -2.88 -8.77
CA VAL A 116 2.98 -4.19 -8.10
C VAL A 116 4.33 -4.91 -8.10
N LYS A 117 5.00 -4.99 -9.26
CA LYS A 117 6.32 -5.60 -9.38
C LYS A 117 7.35 -4.90 -8.47
N THR A 118 7.40 -3.58 -8.51
CA THR A 118 8.37 -2.80 -7.73
C THR A 118 8.15 -2.97 -6.23
N LEU A 119 6.89 -2.99 -5.78
CA LEU A 119 6.54 -3.21 -4.38
C LEU A 119 6.93 -4.62 -3.93
N HIS A 120 6.65 -5.64 -4.74
CA HIS A 120 7.07 -7.01 -4.47
C HIS A 120 8.61 -7.12 -4.36
N ASP A 121 9.34 -6.64 -5.37
CA ASP A 121 10.80 -6.70 -5.40
C ASP A 121 11.45 -6.01 -4.19
N LYS A 122 10.88 -4.88 -3.74
CA LYS A 122 11.39 -4.09 -2.62
C LYS A 122 10.93 -4.55 -1.23
N THR A 123 10.00 -5.50 -1.15
CA THR A 123 9.49 -6.00 0.15
C THR A 123 9.58 -7.52 0.30
N GLN A 124 10.15 -8.22 -0.68
CA GLN A 124 10.23 -9.69 -0.72
C GLN A 124 10.85 -10.30 0.53
N THR A 125 11.87 -9.67 1.13
CA THR A 125 12.56 -10.20 2.31
C THR A 125 11.64 -10.12 3.52
N MET A 126 10.92 -9.00 3.66
CA MET A 126 9.90 -8.84 4.70
C MET A 126 8.69 -9.75 4.49
N GLN A 127 8.20 -9.90 3.26
CA GLN A 127 7.10 -10.81 2.94
C GLN A 127 7.46 -12.25 3.33
N LYS A 128 8.69 -12.68 3.02
CA LYS A 128 9.20 -13.99 3.43
C LYS A 128 9.30 -14.12 4.94
N LEU A 129 9.84 -13.12 5.63
CA LEU A 129 9.92 -13.12 7.11
C LEU A 129 8.52 -13.28 7.74
N ILE A 130 7.55 -12.52 7.25
CA ILE A 130 6.16 -12.57 7.76
C ILE A 130 5.57 -13.95 7.50
N HIS A 131 5.75 -14.51 6.31
CA HIS A 131 5.28 -15.87 5.99
C HIS A 131 5.90 -16.92 6.92
N ASP A 132 7.22 -16.87 7.11
CA ASP A 132 7.95 -17.84 7.93
C ASP A 132 7.54 -17.75 9.41
N VAL A 133 7.34 -16.54 9.94
CA VAL A 133 6.88 -16.32 11.33
C VAL A 133 5.43 -16.77 11.50
N THR A 134 4.51 -16.34 10.63
CA THR A 134 3.07 -16.62 10.77
C THR A 134 2.73 -18.10 10.58
N LYS A 135 3.59 -18.86 9.89
CA LYS A 135 3.50 -20.33 9.80
C LYS A 135 3.70 -21.02 11.16
N VAL A 136 4.51 -20.43 12.04
CA VAL A 136 4.85 -21.00 13.36
C VAL A 136 4.03 -20.35 14.47
N VAL A 137 3.70 -19.07 14.31
CA VAL A 137 2.96 -18.24 15.27
C VAL A 137 1.69 -17.70 14.59
N PRO A 138 0.54 -18.40 14.71
CA PRO A 138 -0.70 -17.97 14.05
C PRO A 138 -1.35 -16.72 14.66
N ASP A 139 -0.98 -16.35 15.88
CA ASP A 139 -1.50 -15.15 16.53
C ASP A 139 -0.79 -13.89 15.99
N ASP A 140 -1.55 -12.98 15.37
CA ASP A 140 -1.01 -11.79 14.73
C ASP A 140 -0.26 -10.87 15.72
N ILE A 141 -0.68 -10.78 16.99
CA ILE A 141 -0.03 -9.91 17.98
C ILE A 141 1.36 -10.47 18.30
N VAL A 142 1.43 -11.75 18.66
CA VAL A 142 2.70 -12.42 18.98
C VAL A 142 3.62 -12.49 17.75
N ALA A 143 3.05 -12.70 16.56
CA ALA A 143 3.80 -12.69 15.31
C ALA A 143 4.43 -11.32 15.04
N ASN A 144 3.68 -10.23 15.20
CA ASN A 144 4.19 -8.87 15.01
C ASN A 144 5.30 -8.53 16.01
N GLU A 145 5.18 -8.95 17.27
CA GLU A 145 6.24 -8.76 18.27
C GLU A 145 7.53 -9.51 17.87
N LEU A 146 7.43 -10.76 17.43
CA LEU A 146 8.59 -11.53 16.98
C LEU A 146 9.24 -10.92 15.72
N ILE A 147 8.42 -10.48 14.77
CA ILE A 147 8.90 -9.78 13.57
C ILE A 147 9.64 -8.50 13.97
N ASP A 148 9.09 -7.70 14.88
CA ASP A 148 9.70 -6.45 15.33
C ASP A 148 11.07 -6.67 16.00
N VAL A 149 11.19 -7.72 16.80
CA VAL A 149 12.48 -8.14 17.40
C VAL A 149 13.48 -8.51 16.31
N ILE A 150 13.08 -9.28 15.28
CA ILE A 150 13.96 -9.68 14.18
C ILE A 150 14.40 -8.45 13.36
N VAL A 151 13.47 -7.55 13.02
CA VAL A 151 13.75 -6.30 12.29
C VAL A 151 14.69 -5.40 13.08
N THR A 152 14.51 -5.30 14.39
CA THR A 152 15.34 -4.49 15.28
C THR A 152 16.74 -5.05 15.45
N ASN A 153 16.88 -6.38 15.47
CA ASN A 153 18.17 -7.06 15.60
C ASN A 153 19.01 -7.07 14.31
N ASP A 154 18.38 -6.99 13.14
CA ASP A 154 19.07 -6.90 11.84
C ASP A 154 18.51 -5.75 10.97
N PRO A 155 18.76 -4.48 11.37
CA PRO A 155 18.19 -3.32 10.69
C PRO A 155 18.77 -3.11 9.29
N VAL A 156 20.00 -3.55 9.03
CA VAL A 156 20.64 -3.45 7.70
C VAL A 156 19.85 -4.27 6.68
N LYS A 157 19.38 -5.46 7.08
CA LYS A 157 18.61 -6.33 6.22
C LYS A 157 17.16 -5.92 6.06
N TYR A 158 16.49 -5.54 7.15
CA TYR A 158 15.02 -5.44 7.14
C TYR A 158 14.46 -4.02 7.20
N LYS A 159 15.16 -3.04 7.78
CA LYS A 159 14.53 -1.77 8.19
C LYS A 159 13.89 -1.00 7.03
N VAL A 160 14.54 -0.97 5.87
CA VAL A 160 14.04 -0.24 4.69
C VAL A 160 12.80 -0.93 4.12
N GLU A 161 12.87 -2.25 3.92
CA GLU A 161 11.73 -3.04 3.42
C GLU A 161 10.55 -3.01 4.41
N ALA A 162 10.83 -3.07 5.72
CA ALA A 162 9.83 -3.03 6.78
C ALA A 162 9.07 -1.69 6.77
N ASN A 163 9.81 -0.59 6.66
CA ASN A 163 9.21 0.74 6.55
C ASN A 163 8.35 0.88 5.30
N LEU A 164 8.86 0.42 4.14
CA LEU A 164 8.09 0.45 2.90
C LEU A 164 6.82 -0.40 3.01
N LEU A 165 6.90 -1.62 3.56
CA LEU A 165 5.74 -2.49 3.74
C LEU A 165 4.68 -1.85 4.63
N LEU A 166 5.07 -1.24 5.75
CA LEU A 166 4.12 -0.61 6.67
C LEU A 166 3.40 0.57 6.02
N VAL A 167 4.13 1.43 5.31
CA VAL A 167 3.53 2.58 4.61
C VAL A 167 2.67 2.14 3.42
N ALA A 168 3.13 1.17 2.62
CA ALA A 168 2.33 0.58 1.56
C ALA A 168 1.07 -0.10 2.10
N GLY A 169 1.17 -0.80 3.23
CA GLY A 169 0.04 -1.41 3.93
C GLY A 169 -0.98 -0.39 4.43
N ALA A 170 -0.53 0.78 4.90
CA ALA A 170 -1.43 1.87 5.27
C ALA A 170 -2.19 2.41 4.03
N ALA A 171 -1.50 2.62 2.91
CA ALA A 171 -2.14 3.02 1.66
C ALA A 171 -3.13 1.96 1.15
N ALA A 172 -2.73 0.69 1.18
CA ALA A 172 -3.57 -0.44 0.83
C ALA A 172 -4.81 -0.54 1.72
N THR A 173 -4.68 -0.29 3.03
CA THR A 173 -5.81 -0.23 3.96
C THR A 173 -6.83 0.82 3.52
N LYS A 174 -6.36 2.04 3.22
CA LYS A 174 -7.23 3.12 2.74
C LYS A 174 -7.90 2.80 1.42
N TYR A 175 -7.17 2.17 0.51
CA TYR A 175 -7.72 1.69 -0.75
C TYR A 175 -8.82 0.64 -0.53
N ASN A 176 -8.55 -0.36 0.32
CA ASN A 176 -9.46 -1.46 0.61
C ASN A 176 -10.72 -1.00 1.36
N GLU A 177 -10.63 0.05 2.19
CA GLU A 177 -11.80 0.71 2.81
C GLU A 177 -12.78 1.26 1.77
N LYS A 178 -12.31 1.63 0.56
CA LYS A 178 -13.12 2.19 -0.53
C LYS A 178 -13.43 1.22 -1.66
N LYS A 179 -12.88 0.00 -1.66
CA LYS A 179 -12.96 -0.93 -2.80
C LYS A 179 -14.39 -1.20 -3.30
N ASN A 180 -15.36 -1.31 -2.39
CA ASN A 180 -16.75 -1.56 -2.76
C ASN A 180 -17.38 -0.34 -3.44
N VAL A 181 -17.07 0.87 -2.96
CA VAL A 181 -17.49 2.12 -3.59
C VAL A 181 -16.91 2.20 -5.00
N PHE A 182 -15.62 1.92 -5.17
CA PHE A 182 -14.98 1.90 -6.49
C PHE A 182 -15.62 0.88 -7.43
N HIS A 183 -15.93 -0.32 -6.93
CA HIS A 183 -16.59 -1.35 -7.71
C HIS A 183 -18.00 -0.93 -8.15
N ASP A 184 -18.79 -0.33 -7.26
CA ASP A 184 -20.15 0.12 -7.57
C ASP A 184 -20.15 1.29 -8.57
N VAL A 185 -19.25 2.25 -8.39
CA VAL A 185 -19.04 3.36 -9.34
C VAL A 185 -18.58 2.84 -10.70
N ALA A 186 -17.66 1.87 -10.70
CA ALA A 186 -17.14 1.25 -11.90
C ALA A 186 -18.24 0.52 -12.69
N LYS A 187 -19.05 -0.28 -11.99
CA LYS A 187 -20.17 -1.04 -12.55
C LYS A 187 -21.27 -0.15 -13.10
N THR A 188 -21.51 1.01 -12.48
CA THR A 188 -22.50 2.00 -12.93
C THR A 188 -21.96 2.98 -13.96
N MET A 189 -20.66 2.91 -14.30
CA MET A 189 -19.98 3.82 -15.24
C MET A 189 -20.00 5.30 -14.82
N GLU A 190 -20.02 5.55 -13.53
CA GLU A 190 -20.07 6.90 -12.96
C GLU A 190 -18.70 7.38 -12.46
N SER A 191 -17.58 6.75 -12.89
CA SER A 191 -16.20 7.09 -12.51
C SER A 191 -15.91 8.58 -12.66
N ASN A 192 -16.17 9.15 -13.83
CA ASN A 192 -15.93 10.56 -14.11
C ASN A 192 -16.66 11.48 -13.12
N ARG A 193 -17.93 11.20 -12.86
CA ARG A 193 -18.74 11.98 -11.90
C ARG A 193 -18.22 11.82 -10.48
N TYR A 194 -17.86 10.61 -10.10
CA TYR A 194 -17.30 10.31 -8.79
C TYR A 194 -15.97 11.03 -8.59
N ILE A 195 -15.06 10.98 -9.56
CA ILE A 195 -13.76 11.67 -9.52
C ILE A 195 -13.96 13.18 -9.42
N ILE A 196 -14.81 13.78 -10.25
CA ILE A 196 -15.02 15.25 -10.25
C ILE A 196 -15.60 15.74 -8.92
N LYS A 197 -16.48 14.96 -8.28
CA LYS A 197 -17.16 15.37 -7.02
C LYS A 197 -16.51 14.81 -5.75
N GLY A 198 -15.65 13.82 -5.88
CA GLY A 198 -15.16 12.96 -4.81
C GLY A 198 -13.79 13.35 -4.28
N ALA A 199 -13.29 14.56 -4.56
CA ALA A 199 -11.98 15.04 -4.10
C ALA A 199 -11.73 14.73 -2.63
N LYS A 200 -12.65 15.12 -1.74
CA LYS A 200 -12.54 14.85 -0.29
C LYS A 200 -12.56 13.37 0.06
N ASP A 201 -13.29 12.56 -0.72
CA ASP A 201 -13.40 11.12 -0.48
C ASP A 201 -12.10 10.38 -0.82
N LEU A 202 -11.34 10.90 -1.80
CA LEU A 202 -10.08 10.34 -2.28
C LEU A 202 -8.84 10.85 -1.55
N GLU A 203 -8.94 11.97 -0.81
CA GLU A 203 -7.82 12.64 -0.14
C GLU A 203 -6.97 11.68 0.69
N THR A 204 -7.60 10.93 1.59
CA THR A 204 -6.88 10.04 2.50
C THR A 204 -6.12 8.92 1.76
N ILE A 205 -6.64 8.44 0.63
CA ILE A 205 -5.98 7.42 -0.18
C ILE A 205 -4.81 8.04 -0.95
N ILE A 206 -5.01 9.21 -1.56
CA ILE A 206 -3.98 9.90 -2.35
C ILE A 206 -2.80 10.29 -1.46
N LEU A 207 -3.06 10.82 -0.26
CA LEU A 207 -1.99 11.16 0.69
C LEU A 207 -1.23 9.92 1.17
N ALA A 208 -1.92 8.82 1.51
CA ALA A 208 -1.26 7.58 1.91
C ALA A 208 -0.44 6.95 0.76
N ALA A 209 -0.96 6.99 -0.47
CA ALA A 209 -0.25 6.53 -1.66
C ALA A 209 0.98 7.42 -1.96
N THR A 210 0.88 8.73 -1.72
CA THR A 210 1.99 9.69 -1.86
C THR A 210 3.16 9.28 -0.97
N ASP A 211 2.90 8.97 0.30
CA ASP A 211 3.93 8.55 1.24
C ASP A 211 4.58 7.21 0.84
N ALA A 212 3.78 6.26 0.34
CA ALA A 212 4.31 5.00 -0.19
C ALA A 212 5.22 5.25 -1.41
N LEU A 213 4.80 6.11 -2.34
CA LEU A 213 5.56 6.42 -3.55
C LEU A 213 6.89 7.12 -3.25
N ARG A 214 6.96 7.96 -2.21
CA ARG A 214 8.23 8.57 -1.75
C ARG A 214 9.25 7.53 -1.28
N LEU A 215 8.78 6.45 -0.63
CA LEU A 215 9.66 5.35 -0.22
C LEU A 215 10.03 4.42 -1.38
N ILE A 216 9.12 4.21 -2.32
CA ILE A 216 9.38 3.42 -3.53
C ILE A 216 10.41 4.11 -4.42
N TYR A 217 10.30 5.44 -4.54
CA TYR A 217 11.14 6.29 -5.38
C TYR A 217 11.87 7.36 -4.54
N PRO A 218 12.93 6.99 -3.79
CA PRO A 218 13.64 7.93 -2.90
C PRO A 218 14.21 9.16 -3.60
N ASN A 219 14.45 9.08 -4.92
CA ASN A 219 14.90 10.21 -5.72
C ASN A 219 13.84 11.32 -5.86
N TYR A 220 12.57 11.05 -5.54
CA TYR A 220 11.51 12.07 -5.54
C TYR A 220 11.67 13.08 -4.41
N VAL A 221 12.30 12.68 -3.30
CA VAL A 221 12.52 13.51 -2.10
C VAL A 221 13.89 14.19 -2.14
N LYS A 222 14.55 14.26 -3.31
CA LYS A 222 15.77 15.06 -3.48
C LYS A 222 15.41 16.53 -3.67
N CYS A 223 14.93 17.06 -2.56
CA CYS A 223 14.79 18.46 -2.20
C CYS A 223 15.76 18.64 -1.02
#